data_AF-A0A7W2I444-F1
#
_entry.id   AF-A0A7W2I444-F1
#
_cell.length_a   1.000
_cell.length_b   1.000
_cell.length_c   1.000
_cell.angle_alpha   90.00
_cell.angle_beta   90.00
_cell.angle_gamma   90.00
#
_symmetry.space_group_name_H-M   'P 1'
#
loop_
_entity.id
_entity.type
_entity.pdbx_description
1 polymer ?
#
loop_
_entity_poly.entity_id
_entity_poly.type
_entity_poly.pdbx_seq_one_letter_code
_entity_poly.pdbx_strand_id
1 'polypeptide(L)'
;MSSLIPVHASEHVLGGVSEYLASAFSLRNPETSNALKAFLDDTERGMFHGPYVRVRLPYARAIGWDGILDWMPSWFTPYHHQAEAFRRLRSRDEHGERRPDPTLVITGTGSGKTESFLYPVLDHAASARAEGHTGVKALLLYLMNALANDQADRLAKLIANEPALAGATAGIYTGEARGSVKKVTAQSLINDREEIRLNPPDILLTNYKMLDQLLLRPEDREIWRKSATSLQYLV
;
A
#
# COMPACT_ATOMS: atom_id res chain seq x y z
N MET A 1 -28.42 -13.05 7.34
CA MET A 1 -27.33 -12.74 6.38
C MET A 1 -27.35 -13.84 5.33
N SER A 2 -27.78 -13.57 4.10
CA SER A 2 -27.67 -14.57 3.03
C SER A 2 -26.18 -14.82 2.79
N SER A 3 -25.75 -16.08 2.90
CA SER A 3 -24.38 -16.45 2.53
C SER A 3 -24.24 -16.18 1.04
N LEU A 4 -23.37 -15.24 0.67
CA LEU A 4 -23.07 -14.96 -0.72
C LEU A 4 -22.31 -16.17 -1.28
N ILE A 5 -23.00 -17.06 -2.00
CA ILE A 5 -22.39 -18.22 -2.64
C ILE A 5 -21.63 -17.68 -3.86
N PRO A 6 -20.28 -17.72 -3.89
CA PRO A 6 -19.50 -17.04 -4.93
C PRO A 6 -19.83 -17.50 -6.35
N VAL A 7 -20.19 -18.78 -6.51
CA VAL A 7 -20.63 -19.35 -7.78
C VAL A 7 -21.91 -18.68 -8.26
N HIS A 8 -22.96 -18.66 -7.44
CA HIS A 8 -24.23 -18.00 -7.79
C HIS A 8 -24.06 -16.49 -8.02
N ALA A 9 -23.21 -15.82 -7.22
CA ALA A 9 -22.90 -14.41 -7.43
C ALA A 9 -22.21 -14.18 -8.77
N SER A 10 -21.28 -15.06 -9.16
CA SER A 10 -20.60 -14.99 -10.45
C SER A 10 -21.56 -15.22 -11.62
N GLU A 11 -22.45 -16.21 -11.52
CA GLU A 11 -23.48 -16.46 -12.54
C GLU A 11 -24.42 -15.28 -12.70
N HIS A 12 -24.84 -14.65 -11.60
CA HIS A 12 -25.72 -13.50 -11.63
C HIS A 12 -25.05 -12.28 -12.29
N VAL A 13 -23.77 -12.02 -11.97
CA VAL A 13 -22.99 -10.94 -12.59
C VAL A 13 -22.80 -11.22 -14.08
N LEU A 14 -22.43 -12.44 -14.46
CA LEU A 14 -22.23 -12.82 -15.85
C LEU A 14 -23.53 -12.70 -16.67
N GLY A 15 -24.66 -13.17 -16.12
CA GLY A 15 -25.97 -13.02 -16.75
C GLY A 15 -26.33 -11.55 -16.97
N GLY A 16 -26.22 -10.72 -15.93
CA GLY A 16 -26.52 -9.29 -16.02
C GLY A 16 -25.62 -8.52 -16.99
N VAL A 17 -24.31 -8.82 -16.99
CA VAL A 17 -23.37 -8.20 -17.94
C VAL A 17 -23.67 -8.65 -19.38
N SER A 18 -23.96 -9.94 -19.58
CA SER A 18 -24.28 -10.48 -20.91
C SER A 18 -25.58 -9.89 -21.47
N GLU A 19 -26.61 -9.76 -20.63
CA GLU A 19 -27.87 -9.11 -21.00
C GLU A 19 -27.69 -7.61 -21.29
N TYR A 20 -26.90 -6.92 -20.48
CA TYR A 20 -26.53 -5.52 -20.74
C TYR A 20 -25.81 -5.36 -22.08
N LEU A 21 -24.80 -6.19 -22.37
CA LEU A 21 -24.07 -6.12 -23.64
C LEU A 21 -24.98 -6.47 -24.83
N ALA A 22 -25.81 -7.50 -24.72
CA ALA A 22 -26.74 -7.87 -25.77
C ALA A 22 -27.79 -6.77 -26.08
N SER A 23 -28.23 -6.04 -25.05
CA SER A 23 -29.20 -4.94 -25.20
C SER A 23 -28.55 -3.62 -25.63
N ALA A 24 -27.33 -3.32 -25.15
CA ALA A 24 -26.58 -2.12 -25.52
C ALA A 24 -26.16 -2.15 -27.01
N PHE A 25 -25.79 -3.32 -27.51
CA PHE A 25 -25.52 -3.55 -28.93
C PHE A 25 -26.77 -4.07 -29.64
N SER A 26 -27.74 -3.17 -29.88
CA SER A 26 -28.99 -3.49 -30.60
C SER A 26 -28.73 -3.75 -32.10
N LEU A 27 -28.31 -4.98 -32.42
CA LEU A 27 -28.01 -5.42 -33.79
C LEU A 27 -29.31 -5.72 -34.55
N ARG A 28 -29.51 -5.06 -35.71
CA ARG A 28 -30.72 -5.24 -36.54
C ARG A 28 -30.76 -6.59 -37.26
N ASN A 29 -29.60 -7.18 -37.54
CA ASN A 29 -29.51 -8.49 -38.19
C ASN A 29 -29.69 -9.60 -37.12
N PRO A 30 -30.72 -10.45 -37.23
CA PRO A 30 -30.98 -11.51 -36.25
C PRO A 30 -29.85 -12.53 -36.13
N GLU A 31 -29.17 -12.88 -37.22
CA GLU A 31 -28.05 -13.83 -37.20
C GLU A 31 -26.86 -13.27 -36.42
N THR A 32 -26.53 -11.99 -36.62
CA THR A 32 -25.43 -11.34 -35.90
C THR A 32 -25.75 -11.15 -34.42
N SER A 33 -27.01 -10.82 -34.09
CA SER A 33 -27.48 -10.73 -32.70
C SER A 33 -27.38 -12.07 -31.98
N ASN A 34 -27.82 -13.16 -32.63
CA ASN A 34 -27.72 -14.51 -32.09
C ASN A 34 -26.26 -14.97 -31.95
N ALA A 35 -25.39 -14.61 -32.89
CA ALA A 35 -23.96 -14.91 -32.81
C ALA A 35 -23.29 -14.19 -31.63
N LEU A 36 -23.63 -12.91 -31.39
CA LEU A 36 -23.14 -12.16 -30.24
C LEU A 36 -23.60 -12.81 -28.92
N LYS A 37 -24.88 -13.18 -28.83
CA LYS A 37 -25.41 -13.85 -27.63
C LYS A 37 -24.72 -15.19 -27.39
N ALA A 38 -24.58 -16.02 -28.43
CA ALA A 38 -23.86 -17.30 -28.34
C ALA A 38 -22.40 -17.11 -27.91
N PHE A 39 -21.73 -16.05 -28.36
CA PHE A 39 -20.37 -15.73 -27.94
C PHE A 39 -20.26 -15.25 -26.48
N LEU A 40 -21.27 -14.57 -25.95
CA LEU A 40 -21.29 -14.15 -24.54
C LEU A 40 -21.62 -15.33 -23.61
N ASP A 41 -22.47 -16.25 -24.06
CA ASP A 41 -22.89 -17.43 -23.27
C ASP A 41 -21.88 -18.60 -23.34
N ASP A 42 -20.94 -18.58 -24.30
CA ASP A 42 -19.91 -19.63 -24.45
C ASP A 42 -18.79 -19.49 -23.40
N THR A 43 -18.76 -20.41 -22.44
CA THR A 43 -17.77 -20.40 -21.35
C THR A 43 -16.42 -21.00 -21.71
N GLU A 44 -16.29 -21.65 -22.87
CA GLU A 44 -15.03 -22.27 -23.33
C GLU A 44 -14.28 -21.38 -24.33
N ARG A 45 -14.99 -20.77 -25.28
CA ARG A 45 -14.40 -19.98 -26.37
C ARG A 45 -14.93 -18.56 -26.47
N GLY A 46 -15.95 -18.25 -25.68
CA GLY A 46 -16.56 -16.94 -25.61
C GLY A 46 -15.80 -15.93 -24.76
N MET A 47 -16.46 -14.83 -24.43
CA MET A 47 -15.85 -13.75 -23.65
C MET A 47 -15.67 -14.11 -22.16
N PHE A 48 -16.63 -14.84 -21.60
CA PHE A 48 -16.72 -15.09 -20.17
C PHE A 48 -16.37 -16.53 -19.84
N HIS A 49 -15.11 -16.77 -19.49
CA HIS A 49 -14.69 -18.09 -19.01
C HIS A 49 -15.19 -18.34 -17.58
N GLY A 50 -15.59 -19.60 -17.33
CA GLY A 50 -16.25 -20.03 -16.10
C GLY A 50 -15.54 -19.66 -14.79
N PRO A 51 -16.18 -19.92 -13.63
CA PRO A 51 -15.63 -19.52 -12.35
C PRO A 51 -14.36 -20.32 -12.01
N TYR A 52 -13.20 -19.66 -12.06
CA TYR A 52 -11.95 -20.27 -11.62
C TYR A 52 -11.84 -20.26 -10.10
N VAL A 53 -11.88 -21.44 -9.48
CA VAL A 53 -11.61 -21.60 -8.05
C VAL A 53 -10.13 -21.83 -7.85
N ARG A 54 -9.46 -20.90 -7.17
CA ARG A 54 -8.06 -21.05 -6.78
C ARG A 54 -7.95 -21.32 -5.28
N VAL A 55 -7.60 -22.55 -4.93
CA VAL A 55 -7.25 -22.92 -3.55
C VAL A 55 -5.75 -22.74 -3.36
N ARG A 56 -5.34 -22.00 -2.34
CA ARG A 56 -3.93 -21.88 -1.92
C ARG A 56 -3.82 -22.25 -0.45
N LEU A 57 -2.71 -22.87 -0.08
CA LEU A 57 -2.37 -23.00 1.33
C LEU A 57 -2.10 -21.62 1.93
N PRO A 58 -2.47 -21.38 3.20
CA PRO A 58 -2.12 -20.15 3.88
C PRO A 58 -0.59 -20.03 3.99
N TYR A 59 -0.08 -18.79 4.08
CA TYR A 59 1.34 -18.56 4.29
C TYR A 59 1.77 -19.10 5.66
N ALA A 60 2.93 -19.75 5.73
CA ALA A 60 3.50 -20.23 6.98
C ALA A 60 3.95 -19.06 7.86
N ARG A 61 3.59 -19.09 9.15
CA ARG A 61 4.10 -18.16 10.16
C ARG A 61 5.61 -18.32 10.30
N ALA A 62 6.31 -17.23 10.57
CA ALA A 62 7.74 -17.25 10.82
C ALA A 62 8.04 -17.89 12.18
N ILE A 63 9.25 -18.43 12.31
CA ILE A 63 9.87 -18.85 13.57
C ILE A 63 11.12 -17.99 13.76
N GLY A 64 11.47 -17.64 15.00
CA GLY A 64 12.65 -16.82 15.30
C GLY A 64 12.55 -15.41 14.69
N TRP A 65 11.40 -14.77 14.88
CA TRP A 65 11.15 -13.40 14.44
C TRP A 65 11.25 -12.38 15.59
N ASP A 66 11.18 -12.86 16.83
CA ASP A 66 11.33 -12.04 18.02
C ASP A 66 12.69 -11.34 18.03
N GLY A 67 12.69 -10.03 18.27
CA GLY A 67 13.91 -9.21 18.34
C GLY A 67 14.55 -8.86 16.99
N ILE A 68 13.92 -9.16 15.85
CA ILE A 68 14.41 -8.64 14.56
C ILE A 68 14.21 -7.12 14.48
N LEU A 69 13.06 -6.63 14.94
CA LEU A 69 12.70 -5.22 15.05
C LEU A 69 12.52 -4.88 16.53
N ASP A 70 12.84 -3.65 16.92
CA ASP A 70 12.67 -3.19 18.31
C ASP A 70 11.19 -2.96 18.65
N TRP A 71 10.40 -2.63 17.63
CA TRP A 71 8.96 -2.46 17.71
C TRP A 71 8.21 -3.27 16.63
N MET A 72 7.08 -3.85 17.06
CA MET A 72 6.05 -4.41 16.19
C MET A 72 4.71 -4.41 16.94
N PRO A 73 3.55 -4.31 16.25
CA PRO A 73 2.26 -4.42 16.93
C PRO A 73 2.12 -5.76 17.67
N SER A 74 1.66 -5.72 18.91
CA SER A 74 1.61 -6.91 19.81
C SER A 74 0.71 -8.04 19.30
N TRP A 75 -0.28 -7.70 18.49
CA TRP A 75 -1.23 -8.63 17.88
C TRP A 75 -0.72 -9.24 16.56
N PHE A 76 0.42 -8.78 16.05
CA PHE A 76 0.93 -9.20 14.76
C PHE A 76 1.94 -10.34 14.89
N THR A 77 1.79 -11.37 14.05
CA THR A 77 2.76 -12.46 13.91
C THR A 77 3.19 -12.56 12.45
N PRO A 78 4.47 -12.33 12.11
CA PRO A 78 4.90 -12.33 10.72
C PRO A 78 4.79 -13.70 10.08
N TYR A 79 4.57 -13.71 8.77
CA TYR A 79 4.85 -14.84 7.90
C TYR A 79 6.36 -14.95 7.63
N HIS A 80 6.80 -16.12 7.18
CA HIS A 80 8.22 -16.38 6.89
C HIS A 80 8.85 -15.30 5.98
N HIS A 81 8.16 -14.91 4.91
CA HIS A 81 8.64 -13.89 3.97
C HIS A 81 8.72 -12.48 4.57
N GLN A 82 7.83 -12.15 5.52
CA GLN A 82 7.85 -10.87 6.25
C GLN A 82 9.05 -10.84 7.20
N ALA A 83 9.25 -11.89 8.00
CA ALA A 83 10.41 -11.97 8.89
C ALA A 83 11.73 -11.91 8.10
N GLU A 84 11.80 -12.55 6.94
CA GLU A 84 12.97 -12.45 6.06
C GLU A 84 13.18 -11.04 5.51
N ALA A 85 12.10 -10.36 5.10
CA ALA A 85 12.17 -8.95 4.73
C ALA A 85 12.64 -8.09 5.91
N PHE A 86 12.19 -8.37 7.13
CA PHE A 86 12.60 -7.61 8.32
C PHE A 86 14.10 -7.74 8.59
N ARG A 87 14.68 -8.95 8.47
CA ARG A 87 16.13 -9.15 8.65
C ARG A 87 16.95 -8.32 7.67
N ARG A 88 16.48 -8.21 6.43
CA ARG A 88 17.15 -7.44 5.39
C ARG A 88 16.97 -5.93 5.57
N LEU A 89 15.75 -5.53 5.93
CA LEU A 89 15.33 -4.12 5.96
C LEU A 89 15.58 -3.43 7.30
N ARG A 90 15.88 -4.13 8.39
CA ARG A 90 16.21 -3.51 9.68
C ARG A 90 17.40 -2.54 9.54
N SER A 91 17.28 -1.35 10.12
CA SER A 91 18.33 -0.31 10.13
C SER A 91 19.30 -0.44 11.30
N ARG A 92 19.07 -1.39 12.21
CA ARG A 92 19.94 -1.65 13.36
C ARG A 92 20.02 -3.15 13.59
N ASP A 93 21.19 -3.65 13.95
CA ASP A 93 21.39 -5.02 14.38
C ASP A 93 22.29 -5.11 15.63
N GLU A 94 22.74 -6.31 15.98
CA GLU A 94 23.64 -6.57 17.09
C GLU A 94 25.01 -5.86 16.99
N HIS A 95 25.37 -5.36 15.81
CA HIS A 95 26.57 -4.57 15.56
C HIS A 95 26.33 -3.05 15.53
N GLY A 96 25.09 -2.60 15.72
CA GLY A 96 24.71 -1.19 15.77
C GLY A 96 23.90 -0.75 14.57
N GLU A 97 24.05 0.51 14.15
CA GLU A 97 23.35 1.04 12.98
C GLU A 97 23.90 0.44 11.69
N ARG A 98 22.99 0.13 10.76
CA ARG A 98 23.34 -0.36 9.42
C ARG A 98 22.37 0.17 8.38
N ARG A 99 22.82 0.15 7.13
CA ARG A 99 21.96 0.46 6.00
C ARG A 99 21.06 -0.75 5.66
N PRO A 100 19.75 -0.56 5.47
CA PRO A 100 18.86 -1.60 4.96
C PRO A 100 19.33 -2.16 3.61
N ASP A 101 19.19 -3.48 3.41
CA ASP A 101 19.55 -4.11 2.14
C ASP A 101 18.47 -3.89 1.07
N PRO A 102 18.86 -3.66 -0.20
CA PRO A 102 17.92 -3.72 -1.31
C PRO A 102 17.18 -5.05 -1.32
N THR A 103 15.84 -5.01 -1.31
CA THR A 103 15.01 -6.19 -1.10
C THR A 103 13.81 -6.19 -2.05
N LEU A 104 13.63 -7.29 -2.77
CA LEU A 104 12.48 -7.53 -3.64
C LEU A 104 11.57 -8.59 -2.99
N VAL A 105 10.36 -8.20 -2.62
CA VAL A 105 9.37 -9.10 -1.99
C VAL A 105 8.42 -9.65 -3.06
N ILE A 106 8.61 -10.91 -3.45
CA ILE A 106 7.77 -11.57 -4.46
C ILE A 106 6.79 -12.53 -3.79
N THR A 107 5.52 -12.10 -3.69
CA THR A 107 4.44 -12.89 -3.08
C THR A 107 3.09 -12.59 -3.72
N GLY A 108 2.10 -13.46 -3.48
CA GLY A 108 0.72 -13.26 -3.96
C GLY A 108 0.01 -12.04 -3.34
N THR A 109 -1.06 -11.59 -3.98
CA THR A 109 -1.97 -10.57 -3.40
C THR A 109 -2.50 -11.03 -2.05
N GLY A 110 -2.61 -10.11 -1.09
CA GLY A 110 -3.08 -10.41 0.26
C GLY A 110 -2.09 -11.18 1.15
N SER A 111 -0.83 -11.37 0.75
CA SER A 111 0.17 -12.05 1.58
C SER A 111 0.70 -11.21 2.76
N GLY A 112 0.39 -9.92 2.79
CA GLY A 112 1.02 -8.96 3.70
C GLY A 112 2.35 -8.37 3.19
N LYS A 113 2.41 -8.04 1.89
CA LYS A 113 3.55 -7.32 1.29
C LYS A 113 3.78 -5.95 1.95
N THR A 114 2.70 -5.24 2.26
CA THR A 114 2.79 -3.93 2.92
C THR A 114 3.54 -4.04 4.24
N GLU A 115 3.13 -4.97 5.10
CA GLU A 115 3.74 -5.17 6.42
C GLU A 115 5.21 -5.57 6.30
N SER A 116 5.60 -6.27 5.22
CA SER A 116 7.00 -6.71 4.97
C SER A 116 8.00 -5.54 4.94
N PHE A 117 7.61 -4.37 4.40
CA PHE A 117 8.46 -3.18 4.37
C PHE A 117 8.04 -2.12 5.40
N LEU A 118 6.73 -2.04 5.71
CA LEU A 118 6.20 -0.94 6.52
C LEU A 118 6.66 -1.03 7.97
N TYR A 119 6.76 -2.23 8.55
CA TYR A 119 7.17 -2.37 9.94
C TYR A 119 8.64 -2.03 10.18
N PRO A 120 9.60 -2.49 9.35
CA PRO A 120 10.99 -2.00 9.44
C PRO A 120 11.11 -0.48 9.28
N VAL A 121 10.33 0.10 8.36
CA VAL A 121 10.29 1.56 8.16
C VAL A 121 9.78 2.29 9.40
N LEU A 122 8.72 1.78 10.03
CA LEU A 122 8.11 2.39 11.21
C LEU A 122 8.98 2.23 12.45
N ASP A 123 9.58 1.07 12.64
CA ASP A 123 10.57 0.79 13.69
C ASP A 123 11.72 1.80 13.63
N HIS A 124 12.32 1.96 12.43
CA HIS A 124 13.35 2.97 12.19
C HIS A 124 12.83 4.40 12.41
N ALA A 125 11.65 4.72 11.88
CA ALA A 125 11.09 6.07 11.98
C ALA A 125 10.84 6.47 13.44
N ALA A 126 10.33 5.56 14.25
CA ALA A 126 10.11 5.77 15.69
C ALA A 126 11.43 5.94 16.44
N SER A 127 12.41 5.04 16.24
CA SER A 127 13.73 5.14 16.89
C SER A 127 14.43 6.45 16.55
N ALA A 128 14.56 6.75 15.26
CA ALA A 128 15.26 7.94 14.81
C ALA A 128 14.55 9.23 15.26
N ARG A 129 13.22 9.23 15.35
CA ARG A 129 12.46 10.36 15.89
C ARG A 129 12.72 10.56 17.39
N ALA A 130 12.77 9.47 18.16
CA ALA A 130 13.09 9.52 19.59
C ALA A 130 14.50 10.05 19.86
N GLU A 131 15.43 9.81 18.93
CA GLU A 131 16.80 10.35 18.94
C GLU A 131 16.90 11.81 18.45
N GLY A 132 15.77 12.41 18.03
CA GLY A 132 15.70 13.80 17.57
C GLY A 132 16.05 14.00 16.09
N HIS A 133 16.21 12.93 15.30
CA HIS A 133 16.45 13.04 13.87
C HIS A 133 15.18 13.49 13.13
N THR A 134 15.31 14.54 12.33
CA THR A 134 14.23 15.14 11.53
C THR A 134 14.41 14.87 10.04
N GLY A 135 13.40 15.21 9.24
CA GLY A 135 13.38 14.94 7.80
C GLY A 135 12.77 13.58 7.46
N VAL A 136 12.55 13.38 6.15
CA VAL A 136 11.97 12.18 5.57
C VAL A 136 12.95 11.03 5.71
N LYS A 137 12.50 9.95 6.37
CA LYS A 137 13.24 8.70 6.56
C LYS A 137 12.88 7.65 5.54
N ALA A 138 11.62 7.66 5.10
CA ALA A 138 11.11 6.76 4.07
C ALA A 138 10.21 7.48 3.06
N LEU A 139 10.44 7.20 1.78
CA LEU A 139 9.57 7.60 0.68
C LEU A 139 8.85 6.38 0.13
N LEU A 140 7.52 6.37 0.18
CA LEU A 140 6.67 5.30 -0.32
C LEU A 140 5.99 5.73 -1.62
N LEU A 141 6.28 5.02 -2.71
CA LEU A 141 5.78 5.30 -4.05
C LEU A 141 4.63 4.37 -4.42
N TYR A 142 3.48 4.97 -4.72
CA TYR A 142 2.31 4.26 -5.20
C TYR A 142 1.98 4.63 -6.64
N LEU A 143 1.56 3.64 -7.43
CA LEU A 143 1.16 3.84 -8.84
C LEU A 143 -0.10 4.70 -8.97
N MET A 144 -1.06 4.52 -8.06
CA MET A 144 -2.39 5.15 -8.13
C MET A 144 -2.74 5.89 -6.84
N ASN A 145 -3.39 7.03 -6.97
CA ASN A 145 -3.86 7.84 -5.84
C ASN A 145 -4.80 7.06 -4.91
N ALA A 146 -5.70 6.25 -5.48
CA ALA A 146 -6.61 5.42 -4.70
C ALA A 146 -5.87 4.46 -3.76
N LEU A 147 -4.80 3.81 -4.24
CA LEU A 147 -3.97 2.94 -3.43
C LEU A 147 -3.18 3.73 -2.38
N ALA A 148 -2.61 4.87 -2.76
CA ALA A 148 -1.90 5.74 -1.84
C ALA A 148 -2.80 6.22 -0.68
N ASN A 149 -4.04 6.61 -0.97
CA ASN A 149 -5.02 7.05 0.02
C ASN A 149 -5.43 5.90 0.97
N ASP A 150 -5.69 4.70 0.44
CA ASP A 150 -5.99 3.52 1.26
C ASP A 150 -4.83 3.19 2.21
N GLN A 151 -3.59 3.22 1.72
CA GLN A 151 -2.43 2.99 2.57
C GLN A 151 -2.19 4.14 3.57
N ALA A 152 -2.49 5.38 3.20
CA ALA A 152 -2.43 6.53 4.11
C ALA A 152 -3.42 6.38 5.27
N ASP A 153 -4.66 5.98 5.00
CA ASP A 153 -5.67 5.76 6.04
C ASP A 153 -5.27 4.65 7.01
N ARG A 154 -4.71 3.55 6.49
CA ARG A 154 -4.19 2.45 7.32
C ARG A 154 -3.02 2.91 8.20
N LEU A 155 -2.09 3.66 7.62
CA LEU A 155 -0.92 4.19 8.32
C LEU A 155 -1.31 5.21 9.40
N ALA A 156 -2.24 6.11 9.09
CA ALA A 156 -2.78 7.11 10.02
C ALA A 156 -3.35 6.44 11.28
N LYS A 157 -4.17 5.38 11.09
CA LYS A 157 -4.72 4.59 12.19
C LYS A 157 -3.64 3.87 12.98
N LEU A 158 -2.62 3.32 12.31
CA LEU A 158 -1.55 2.60 12.98
C LEU A 158 -0.73 3.55 13.87
N ILE A 159 -0.29 4.69 13.34
CA ILE A 159 0.46 5.70 14.10
C ILE A 159 -0.38 6.25 15.27
N ALA A 160 -1.68 6.48 15.06
CA ALA A 160 -2.54 7.04 16.10
C ALA A 160 -2.86 6.06 17.24
N ASN A 161 -2.84 4.76 16.98
CA ASN A 161 -3.26 3.73 17.95
C ASN A 161 -2.10 2.99 18.63
N GLU A 162 -0.88 3.05 18.07
CA GLU A 162 0.28 2.35 18.62
C GLU A 162 1.15 3.32 19.44
N PRO A 163 1.21 3.18 20.78
CA PRO A 163 1.94 4.12 21.64
C PRO A 163 3.43 4.24 21.33
N ALA A 164 4.05 3.16 20.87
CA ALA A 164 5.46 3.15 20.48
C ALA A 164 5.76 3.98 19.22
N LEU A 165 4.73 4.29 18.42
CA LEU A 165 4.82 5.20 17.28
C LEU A 165 4.48 6.64 17.65
N ALA A 166 4.24 6.94 18.93
CA ALA A 166 3.89 8.28 19.37
C ALA A 166 5.00 9.27 18.97
N GLY A 167 4.62 10.27 18.17
CA GLY A 167 5.52 11.30 17.69
C GLY A 167 6.11 11.04 16.30
N ALA A 168 6.00 9.81 15.77
CA ALA A 168 6.28 9.55 14.36
C ALA A 168 5.24 10.28 13.49
N THR A 169 5.69 10.86 12.39
CA THR A 169 4.88 11.67 11.48
C THR A 169 4.87 11.05 10.10
N ALA A 170 3.72 11.10 9.45
CA ALA A 170 3.59 10.67 8.07
C ALA A 170 2.75 11.66 7.27
N GLY A 171 3.11 11.86 6.01
CA GLY A 171 2.41 12.74 5.10
C GLY A 171 2.09 12.08 3.76
N ILE A 172 1.12 12.64 3.06
CA ILE A 172 0.71 12.22 1.72
C ILE A 172 0.77 13.40 0.75
N TYR A 173 1.44 13.18 -0.39
CA TYR A 173 1.67 14.18 -1.43
C TYR A 173 1.30 13.59 -2.81
N THR A 174 0.01 13.47 -3.10
CA THR A 174 -0.52 12.80 -4.32
C THR A 174 -1.19 13.75 -5.32
N GLY A 175 -1.06 15.07 -5.12
CA GLY A 175 -1.67 16.11 -5.96
C GLY A 175 -3.15 16.35 -5.67
N GLU A 176 -3.84 15.36 -5.10
CA GLU A 176 -5.19 15.44 -4.57
C GLU A 176 -5.14 15.55 -3.04
N ALA A 177 -5.43 16.74 -2.52
CA ALA A 177 -5.58 16.95 -1.08
C ALA A 177 -7.00 17.42 -0.79
N ARG A 178 -7.69 16.73 0.13
CA ARG A 178 -8.96 17.20 0.70
C ARG A 178 -8.65 17.91 2.01
N GLY A 179 -8.93 19.22 2.05
CA GLY A 179 -8.63 20.05 3.21
C GLY A 179 -7.14 20.32 3.40
N SER A 180 -6.79 20.82 4.59
CA SER A 180 -5.42 21.11 5.03
C SER A 180 -5.24 20.51 6.42
N VAL A 181 -4.60 19.34 6.46
CA VAL A 181 -4.28 18.58 7.67
C VAL A 181 -2.80 18.76 7.94
N LYS A 182 -2.49 19.42 9.07
CA LYS A 182 -1.11 19.75 9.47
C LYS A 182 -0.50 18.76 10.48
N LYS A 183 -1.29 17.83 11.01
CA LYS A 183 -0.84 16.83 11.98
C LYS A 183 -1.50 15.50 11.68
N VAL A 184 -0.79 14.41 11.95
CA VAL A 184 -1.35 13.05 11.86
C VAL A 184 -2.51 12.93 12.85
N THR A 185 -3.63 12.41 12.37
CA THR A 185 -4.79 12.01 13.17
C THR A 185 -5.13 10.55 12.86
N ALA A 186 -6.05 9.94 13.61
CA ALA A 186 -6.53 8.60 13.29
C ALA A 186 -7.29 8.52 11.94
N GLN A 187 -7.65 9.66 11.35
CA GLN A 187 -8.42 9.75 10.11
C GLN A 187 -7.60 10.22 8.92
N SER A 188 -6.43 10.83 9.13
CA SER A 188 -5.67 11.43 8.03
C SER A 188 -4.19 11.64 8.36
N LEU A 189 -3.35 11.52 7.33
CA LEU A 189 -1.96 11.94 7.34
C LEU A 189 -1.83 13.44 7.09
N ILE A 190 -0.63 13.98 7.29
CA ILE A 190 -0.32 15.37 6.93
C ILE A 190 -0.47 15.51 5.41
N ASN A 191 -1.31 16.43 4.94
CA ASN A 191 -1.51 16.70 3.52
C ASN A 191 -1.32 18.17 3.15
N ASP A 192 -1.08 19.03 4.14
CA ASP A 192 -0.75 20.43 3.94
C ASP A 192 0.67 20.58 3.37
N ARG A 193 0.78 21.21 2.20
CA ARG A 193 2.07 21.32 1.48
C ARG A 193 3.05 22.25 2.18
N GLU A 194 2.56 23.32 2.81
CA GLU A 194 3.42 24.24 3.53
C GLU A 194 4.00 23.55 4.77
N GLU A 195 3.18 22.82 5.50
CA GLU A 195 3.61 22.00 6.63
C GLU A 195 4.64 20.95 6.22
N ILE A 196 4.42 20.21 5.13
CA ILE A 196 5.39 19.22 4.63
C ILE A 196 6.74 19.86 4.26
N ARG A 197 6.75 21.09 3.75
CA ARG A 197 8.00 21.82 3.42
C ARG A 197 8.72 22.34 4.67
N LEU A 198 7.95 22.89 5.60
CA LEU A 198 8.47 23.47 6.84
C LEU A 198 8.96 22.37 7.79
N ASN A 199 8.18 21.31 7.94
CA ASN A 199 8.43 20.18 8.83
C ASN A 199 8.22 18.86 8.07
N PRO A 200 9.21 18.42 7.27
CA PRO A 200 9.08 17.18 6.51
C PRO A 200 8.76 15.99 7.42
N PRO A 201 7.74 15.18 7.08
CA PRO A 201 7.33 14.04 7.90
C PRO A 201 8.37 12.93 7.86
N ASP A 202 8.36 12.05 8.85
CA ASP A 202 9.27 10.90 8.90
C ASP A 202 9.00 9.91 7.75
N ILE A 203 7.74 9.76 7.33
CA ILE A 203 7.33 8.93 6.19
C ILE A 203 6.54 9.78 5.19
N LEU A 204 6.93 9.78 3.92
CA LEU A 204 6.23 10.49 2.86
C LEU A 204 5.64 9.52 1.84
N LEU A 205 4.32 9.56 1.66
CA LEU A 205 3.62 8.81 0.62
C LEU A 205 3.42 9.71 -0.60
N THR A 206 3.77 9.22 -1.78
CA THR A 206 3.55 9.95 -3.03
C THR A 206 3.35 8.99 -4.21
N ASN A 207 3.24 9.55 -5.41
CA ASN A 207 3.19 8.81 -6.67
C ASN A 207 4.29 9.30 -7.61
N TYR A 208 4.55 8.59 -8.70
CA TYR A 208 5.64 8.92 -9.63
C TYR A 208 5.53 10.33 -10.23
N LYS A 209 4.31 10.78 -10.55
CA LYS A 209 4.05 12.11 -11.13
C LYS A 209 4.37 13.22 -10.13
N MET A 210 4.01 13.01 -8.87
CA MET A 210 4.24 13.99 -7.82
C MET A 210 5.67 13.96 -7.29
N LEU A 211 6.34 12.81 -7.34
CA LEU A 211 7.77 12.71 -7.09
C LEU A 211 8.56 13.56 -8.09
N ASP A 212 8.23 13.49 -9.37
CA ASP A 212 8.85 14.33 -10.41
C ASP A 212 8.70 15.83 -10.06
N GLN A 213 7.51 16.24 -9.63
CA GLN A 213 7.27 17.61 -9.17
C GLN A 213 8.08 17.97 -7.92
N LEU A 214 8.13 17.08 -6.92
CA LEU A 214 8.88 17.29 -5.68
C LEU A 214 10.39 17.45 -5.95
N LEU A 215 10.93 16.78 -6.97
CA LEU A 215 12.35 16.84 -7.33
C LEU A 215 12.70 18.10 -8.15
N LEU A 216 11.77 18.58 -8.97
CA LEU A 216 12.02 19.69 -9.90
C LEU A 216 11.65 21.07 -9.33
N ARG A 217 10.70 21.14 -8.40
CA ARG A 217 10.20 22.41 -7.88
C ARG A 217 11.16 23.04 -6.85
N PRO A 218 11.59 24.30 -7.04
CA PRO A 218 12.46 24.98 -6.08
C PRO A 218 11.87 25.08 -4.67
N GLU A 219 10.56 25.24 -4.57
CA GLU A 219 9.79 25.30 -3.32
C GLU A 219 9.83 24.01 -2.49
N ASP A 220 10.04 22.86 -3.13
CA ASP A 220 10.09 21.55 -2.46
C ASP A 220 11.54 21.13 -2.12
N ARG A 221 12.56 21.88 -2.59
CA ARG A 221 13.99 21.59 -2.38
C ARG A 221 14.35 21.42 -0.90
N GLU A 222 13.69 22.17 -0.04
CA GLU A 222 13.97 22.19 1.39
C GLU A 222 13.63 20.85 2.08
N ILE A 223 12.67 20.10 1.54
CA ILE A 223 12.33 18.75 1.99
C ILE A 223 13.57 17.86 1.88
N TRP A 224 14.21 17.86 0.70
CA TRP A 224 15.39 17.03 0.43
C TRP A 224 16.61 17.49 1.20
N ARG A 225 16.80 18.81 1.35
CA ARG A 225 17.91 19.37 2.13
C ARG A 225 17.84 18.92 3.60
N LYS A 226 16.66 18.94 4.20
CA LYS A 226 16.42 18.47 5.58
C LYS A 226 16.48 16.95 5.72
N SER A 227 16.30 16.21 4.62
CA SER A 227 16.24 14.74 4.62
C SER A 227 17.53 14.07 4.13
N ALA A 228 18.57 14.86 3.83
CA ALA A 228 19.77 14.40 3.14
C ALA A 228 20.53 13.28 3.88
N THR A 229 20.45 13.24 5.20
CA THR A 229 21.10 12.22 6.04
C THR A 229 20.11 11.26 6.70
N SER A 230 18.80 11.55 6.65
CA SER A 230 17.76 10.73 7.29
C SER A 230 17.05 9.78 6.32
N LEU A 231 17.00 10.09 5.02
CA LEU A 231 16.33 9.25 4.03
C LEU A 231 17.09 7.93 3.81
N GLN A 232 16.57 6.84 4.36
CA GLN A 232 17.16 5.50 4.24
C GLN A 232 16.34 4.56 3.34
N TYR A 233 15.03 4.78 3.23
CA TYR A 233 14.12 3.88 2.52
C TYR A 233 13.47 4.56 1.31
N LEU A 234 13.49 3.85 0.19
CA LEU A 234 12.68 4.13 -0.99
C LEU A 234 11.95 2.84 -1.35
N VAL A 235 10.61 2.88 -1.31
CA VAL A 235 9.74 1.72 -1.55
C VAL A 235 8.84 1.97 -2.75
#